data_AF-A0A0J9E3R7-F1
#
_entry.id   AF-A0A0J9E3R7-F1
#
_cell.length_a   1.000
_cell.length_b   1.000
_cell.length_c   1.000
_cell.angle_alpha   90.00
_cell.angle_beta   90.00
_cell.angle_gamma   90.00
#
_symmetry.space_group_name_H-M   'P 1'
#
loop_
_entity.id
_entity.type
_entity.pdbx_description
1 polymer ?
#
loop_
_entity_poly.entity_id
_entity_poly.type
_entity_poly.pdbx_seq_one_letter_code
_entity_poly.pdbx_strand_id
1 'polypeptide(L)' 'MKAKVHVMLKNGVLDPQGEAIRHSLGTLGFEGVGSVRQGKVIELDLAEGTTEDKVREMCEKLLANTVIESYAIEMG' A
#
# COMPACT_ATOMS: atom_id res chain seq x y z
N MET A 1 -20.36 4.78 -2.33
CA MET A 1 -19.58 3.69 -2.98
C MET A 1 -18.24 3.63 -2.28
N LYS A 2 -17.63 2.45 -2.08
CA LYS A 2 -16.33 2.39 -1.40
C LYS A 2 -15.23 2.00 -2.39
N ALA A 3 -14.05 2.55 -2.20
CA ALA A 3 -12.85 2.05 -2.87
C ALA A 3 -11.74 1.83 -1.85
N LYS A 4 -10.95 0.78 -2.03
CA LYS A 4 -9.71 0.56 -1.29
C LYS A 4 -8.54 0.66 -2.25
N VAL A 5 -7.54 1.44 -1.86
CA VAL A 5 -6.28 1.56 -2.59
C VAL A 5 -5.17 0.96 -1.76
N HIS A 6 -4.57 -0.11 -2.26
CA HIS A 6 -3.38 -0.73 -1.68
C HIS A 6 -2.14 -0.12 -2.32
N VAL A 7 -1.27 0.52 -1.55
CA VAL A 7 -0.02 1.13 -2.02
C VAL A 7 1.17 0.40 -1.40
N MET A 8 2.07 -0.10 -2.24
CA MET A 8 3.27 -0.84 -1.84
C MET A 8 4.49 -0.29 -2.56
N LEU A 9 5.65 -0.27 -1.91
CA LEU A 9 6.91 0.01 -2.63
C LEU A 9 7.09 -0.96 -3.82
N LYS A 10 7.71 -0.50 -4.91
CA LYS A 10 8.04 -1.37 -6.05
C LYS A 10 9.11 -2.38 -5.66
N ASN A 11 9.15 -3.49 -6.41
CA ASN A 11 10.23 -4.47 -6.27
C ASN A 11 11.59 -3.81 -6.51
N GLY A 12 12.56 -4.12 -5.64
CA GLY A 12 13.91 -3.53 -5.68
C GLY A 12 14.05 -2.19 -4.94
N VAL A 13 12.95 -1.58 -4.48
CA VAL A 13 13.02 -0.43 -3.57
C VAL A 13 13.21 -0.95 -2.14
N LEU A 14 14.23 -0.44 -1.47
CA LEU A 14 14.52 -0.80 -0.08
C LEU A 14 13.38 -0.33 0.83
N ASP A 15 12.99 -1.19 1.77
CA ASP A 15 11.95 -0.93 2.77
C ASP A 15 12.53 -1.00 4.20
N PRO A 16 13.14 0.09 4.70
CA PRO A 16 13.73 0.09 6.04
C PRO A 16 12.69 -0.12 7.16
N GLN A 17 11.42 0.24 6.93
CA GLN A 17 10.35 0.06 7.91
C GLN A 17 9.94 -1.41 8.00
N GLY A 18 9.77 -2.08 6.86
CA GLY A 18 9.54 -3.52 6.81
C GLY A 18 10.66 -4.29 7.49
N GLU A 19 11.92 -3.91 7.24
CA GLU A 19 13.09 -4.52 7.89
C GLU A 19 13.05 -4.38 9.43
N ALA A 20 12.75 -3.18 9.93
CA ALA A 20 12.64 -2.92 11.36
C ALA A 20 11.49 -3.72 12.01
N ILE A 21 10.37 -3.86 11.31
CA ILE A 21 9.24 -4.70 11.76
C ILE A 21 9.66 -6.17 11.80
N ARG A 22 10.30 -6.70 10.76
CA ARG A 22 10.78 -8.09 10.75
C ARG A 22 11.70 -8.38 11.93
N HIS A 23 12.66 -7.48 12.19
CA HIS A 23 13.58 -7.62 13.32
C HIS A 23 12.83 -7.63 14.66
N SER A 24 11.88 -6.70 14.83
CA SER A 24 11.05 -6.63 16.05
C SER A 24 10.24 -7.91 16.25
N LEU A 25 9.62 -8.45 15.20
CA LEU A 25 8.90 -9.73 15.26
C LEU A 25 9.82 -10.88 15.70
N GLY A 26 11.06 -10.94 15.21
CA GLY A 26 12.06 -11.89 15.67
C GLY A 26 12.36 -11.76 17.17
N THR A 27 12.56 -10.54 17.68
CA THR A 27 12.78 -10.31 19.12
C THR A 27 11.60 -10.72 20.00
N LEU A 28 10.39 -10.77 19.44
CA LEU A 28 9.17 -11.21 20.12
C LEU A 28 8.94 -12.73 20.01
N GLY A 29 9.84 -13.48 19.36
CA GLY A 29 9.77 -14.94 19.23
C GLY A 29 9.08 -15.45 17.96
N PHE A 30 8.74 -14.56 17.00
CA PHE A 30 8.11 -14.95 15.73
C PHE A 30 9.17 -15.28 14.65
N GLU A 31 9.98 -16.32 14.88
CA GLU A 31 11.15 -16.65 14.03
C GLU A 31 10.80 -17.13 12.60
N GLY A 32 9.53 -17.46 12.32
CA GLY A 32 9.08 -17.90 10.99
C GLY A 32 8.89 -16.79 9.95
N VAL A 33 9.08 -15.52 10.32
CA VAL A 33 8.85 -14.38 9.43
C VAL A 33 10.11 -14.06 8.61
N GLY A 34 10.18 -14.58 7.38
CA GLY A 34 11.35 -14.40 6.52
C GLY A 34 11.55 -12.99 5.97
N SER A 35 10.47 -12.28 5.63
CA SER A 35 10.53 -10.88 5.18
C SER A 35 9.23 -10.15 5.49
N VAL A 36 9.32 -8.83 5.63
CA VAL A 36 8.17 -7.95 5.82
C VAL A 36 8.25 -6.83 4.81
N ARG A 37 7.12 -6.53 4.19
CA ARG A 37 6.92 -5.40 3.29
C ARG A 37 5.84 -4.52 3.91
N GLN A 38 6.15 -3.25 4.17
CA GLN A 38 5.21 -2.29 4.68
C GLN A 38 4.65 -1.45 3.51
N GLY A 39 3.38 -1.08 3.64
CA GLY A 39 2.67 -0.25 2.69
C GLY A 39 1.43 0.38 3.33
N LYS A 40 0.58 0.97 2.49
CA LYS A 40 -0.61 1.72 2.91
C LYS A 40 -1.87 1.05 2.35
N VAL A 41 -2.93 1.07 3.13
CA VAL A 41 -4.30 0.84 2.64
C VAL A 41 -5.06 2.12 2.85
N ILE A 42 -5.65 2.66 1.78
CA ILE A 42 -6.40 3.91 1.79
C ILE A 42 -7.84 3.58 1.43
N GLU A 43 -8.76 3.77 2.37
CA GLU A 43 -10.18 3.60 2.12
C GLU A 43 -10.82 4.94 1.75
N LEU A 44 -11.59 4.93 0.67
CA LEU A 44 -12.28 6.10 0.14
C LEU A 44 -13.78 5.85 0.21
N ASP A 45 -14.53 6.81 0.74
CA ASP A 45 -15.97 6.90 0.58
C ASP A 45 -16.27 7.86 -0.57
N LEU A 46 -16.87 7.33 -1.63
CA LEU A 46 -17.03 7.98 -2.91
C LEU A 46 -18.50 8.26 -3.20
N ALA A 47 -18.76 9.43 -3.79
CA ALA A 47 -20.05 9.77 -4.34
C ALA A 47 -20.47 8.77 -5.44
N GLU A 48 -21.77 8.56 -5.58
CA GLU A 48 -22.31 7.72 -6.66
C GLU A 48 -21.84 8.19 -8.05
N GLY A 49 -21.55 7.25 -8.93
CA GLY A 49 -21.03 7.53 -10.27
C GLY A 49 -19.55 7.87 -10.34
N THR A 50 -18.82 7.89 -9.21
CA THR A 50 -17.34 7.98 -9.25
C THR A 50 -16.76 6.75 -9.93
N THR A 51 -15.94 6.96 -10.95
CA THR A 51 -15.32 5.88 -11.73
C THR A 51 -13.96 5.46 -11.18
N GLU A 52 -13.52 4.26 -11.52
CA GLU A 52 -12.17 3.78 -11.19
C GLU A 52 -11.08 4.69 -11.81
N ASP A 53 -11.29 5.23 -13.02
CA ASP A 53 -10.35 6.16 -13.64
C ASP A 53 -10.12 7.43 -12.80
N LYS A 54 -11.17 7.90 -12.09
CA LYS A 54 -11.03 9.04 -11.19
C LYS A 54 -10.20 8.68 -9.96
N VAL A 55 -10.37 7.48 -9.42
CA VAL A 55 -9.54 6.96 -8.33
C VAL A 55 -8.09 6.76 -8.80
N ARG A 56 -7.88 6.31 -10.03
CA ARG A 56 -6.55 6.19 -10.65
C ARG A 56 -5.85 7.56 -10.72
N GLU A 57 -6.56 8.59 -11.15
CA GLU A 57 -6.04 9.97 -11.17
C GLU A 57 -5.65 10.44 -9.76
N MET A 58 -6.44 10.12 -8.72
CA MET A 58 -6.08 10.42 -7.33
C MET A 58 -4.79 9.70 -6.91
N CYS A 59 -4.62 8.44 -7.33
CA CYS A 59 -3.42 7.66 -7.04
C CYS A 59 -2.17 8.27 -7.67
N GLU A 60 -2.25 8.67 -8.94
CA GLU A 60 -1.14 9.26 -9.68
C GLU A 60 -0.76 10.66 -9.18
N LYS A 61 -1.74 11.45 -8.73
CA LYS A 61 -1.51 12.82 -8.28
C LYS A 61 -1.13 12.94 -6.81
N LEU A 62 -1.55 12.00 -5.96
CA LEU A 62 -1.43 12.17 -4.51
C LEU A 62 -1.21 10.88 -3.74
N LEU A 63 -2.03 9.85 -3.95
CA LEU A 63 -2.09 8.73 -3.00
C LEU A 63 -0.85 7.82 -3.07
N ALA A 64 -0.16 7.78 -4.21
CA ALA A 64 1.05 7.00 -4.41
C ALA A 64 2.16 7.85 -5.03
N ASN A 65 3.39 7.69 -4.53
CA ASN A 65 4.58 8.15 -5.23
C ASN A 65 4.94 7.15 -6.33
N THR A 66 4.42 7.36 -7.54
CA THR A 66 4.53 6.42 -8.67
C THR A 66 5.96 6.17 -9.15
N VAL A 67 6.96 6.93 -8.68
CA VAL A 67 8.37 6.62 -8.94
C VAL A 67 8.78 5.34 -8.18
N ILE A 68 8.45 5.26 -6.90
CA ILE A 68 8.94 4.22 -5.97
C ILE A 68 7.84 3.29 -5.43
N GLU A 69 6.57 3.64 -5.58
CA GLU A 69 5.41 2.87 -5.15
C GLU A 69 4.58 2.40 -6.36
N SER A 70 3.92 1.26 -6.19
CA SER A 70 2.85 0.75 -7.06
C SER A 70 1.56 0.67 -6.26
N TYR A 71 0.41 0.77 -6.93
CA TYR A 71 -0.89 0.69 -6.28
C TYR A 71 -1.84 -0.27 -6.99
N ALA A 72 -2.81 -0.78 -6.25
CA ALA A 72 -3.95 -1.54 -6.75
C ALA A 72 -5.24 -0.95 -6.18
N ILE A 73 -6.28 -0.88 -7.02
CA ILE A 73 -7.59 -0.32 -6.66
C ILE A 73 -8.61 -1.47 -6.59
N GLU A 74 -9.37 -1.53 -5.51
CA GLU A 74 -10.52 -2.40 -5.34
C GLU A 74 -11.77 -1.52 -5.19
N MET A 75 -12.72 -1.64 -6.12
CA MET A 75 -14.00 -0.92 -6.08
C MET A 75 -15.07 -1.81 -5.44
N GLY A 76 -15.95 -1.25 -4.61
CA GLY A 76 -17.03 -1.97 -3.93
C GLY A 76 -18.30 -1.16 -3.69
#